data_AF-A0A8S2AX64-F1
#
_entry.id   AF-A0A8S2AX64-F1
#
_cell.length_a   1.000
_cell.length_b   1.000
_cell.length_c   1.000
_cell.angle_alpha   90.00
_cell.angle_beta   90.00
_cell.angle_gamma   90.00
#
_symmetry.space_group_name_H-M   'P 1'
#
loop_
_entity.id
_entity.type
_entity.pdbx_description
1 polymer ?
#
loop_
_entity_poly.entity_id
_entity_poly.type
_entity_poly.pdbx_seq_one_letter_code
_entity_poly.pdbx_strand_id
1 'polypeptide(L)'
;MANSLRLYLACIKNTLEAAMCLQNFPCQEVERHNKPEVELKTSPELLLNPLLICRNEAEKCLIETSINSLRISLKVKQADELENILTKKFLRFLSMRAEAFQVLRRKPVQGYDISFLITNYHCEEMQKQKLIDFIIQFMEDIEKEIRDLKESVNTRGRLVATEFLKQFISYSWVGGWLGFNSCFSLAVLCFVAYSKMTTVEAGQKTQKSSPSGSAAAATGSLKQSSGSFKRWGRRHPFVRYGLPMISLTVFGALGLGQLLQGSKDIAKVKDDQEWEIIETRKALSRTGPVDAYKPKNTSIEEELKAMQEKVDINTYEYKKIPKLNENKSS
;
A
#
# COMPACT_ATOMS: atom_id res chain seq x y z
N MET A 1 32.35 0.19 -6.38
CA MET A 1 31.40 -0.79 -5.79
C MET A 1 30.80 -1.78 -6.79
N ALA A 2 30.68 -1.46 -8.10
CA ALA A 2 30.14 -2.39 -9.12
C ALA A 2 30.92 -3.72 -9.26
N ASN A 3 32.26 -3.69 -9.11
CA ASN A 3 33.09 -4.89 -9.23
C ASN A 3 32.76 -5.99 -8.20
N SER A 4 32.29 -5.61 -7.00
CA SER A 4 31.92 -6.58 -5.95
C SER A 4 30.65 -7.38 -6.30
N LEU A 5 29.67 -6.75 -6.99
CA LEU A 5 28.45 -7.42 -7.41
C LEU A 5 28.76 -8.46 -8.49
N ARG A 6 29.57 -8.09 -9.48
CA ARG A 6 29.97 -8.99 -10.57
C ARG A 6 30.69 -10.23 -10.05
N LEU A 7 31.60 -10.05 -9.08
CA LEU A 7 32.32 -11.17 -8.46
C LEU A 7 31.39 -12.07 -7.63
N TYR A 8 30.45 -11.47 -6.89
CA TYR A 8 29.45 -12.21 -6.13
C TYR A 8 28.54 -13.05 -7.04
N LEU A 9 28.01 -12.47 -8.11
CA LEU A 9 27.19 -13.17 -9.08
C LEU A 9 27.97 -14.26 -9.83
N ALA A 10 29.24 -14.00 -10.19
CA ALA A 10 30.11 -15.01 -10.80
C ALA A 10 30.38 -16.19 -9.84
N CYS A 11 30.60 -15.91 -8.56
CA CYS A 11 30.76 -16.95 -7.53
C CYS A 11 29.50 -17.81 -7.39
N ILE A 12 28.32 -17.18 -7.34
CA ILE A 12 27.03 -17.89 -7.32
C ILE A 12 26.87 -18.73 -8.58
N LYS A 13 27.15 -18.16 -9.76
CA LYS A 13 27.05 -18.86 -11.05
C LYS A 13 27.87 -20.15 -11.06
N ASN A 14 29.15 -20.06 -10.70
CA ASN A 14 30.05 -21.21 -10.67
C ASN A 14 29.61 -22.24 -9.61
N THR A 15 29.11 -21.77 -8.47
CA THR A 15 28.60 -22.66 -7.41
C THR A 15 27.35 -23.40 -7.87
N LEU A 16 26.43 -22.71 -8.55
CA LEU A 16 25.22 -23.31 -9.11
C LEU A 16 25.53 -24.29 -10.24
N GLU A 17 26.56 -24.01 -11.05
CA GLU A 17 27.02 -24.93 -12.09
C GLU A 17 27.55 -26.24 -11.52
N ALA A 18 28.31 -26.18 -10.42
CA ALA A 18 28.79 -27.36 -9.70
C ALA A 18 27.68 -28.08 -8.92
N ALA A 19 26.71 -27.31 -8.40
CA ALA A 19 25.62 -27.82 -7.58
C ALA A 19 24.51 -28.49 -8.40
N MET A 20 24.26 -28.05 -9.64
CA MET A 20 23.24 -28.62 -10.53
C MET A 20 23.71 -29.87 -11.26
N CYS A 21 24.14 -30.85 -10.47
CA CYS A 21 24.42 -32.22 -10.87
C CYS A 21 23.35 -33.17 -10.30
N LEU A 22 22.08 -32.80 -10.50
CA LEU A 22 20.92 -33.51 -9.97
C LEU A 22 20.66 -34.80 -10.75
N GLN A 23 20.26 -35.85 -10.02
CA GLN A 23 19.90 -37.15 -10.56
C GLN A 23 18.51 -37.54 -10.08
N ASN A 24 17.79 -38.32 -10.88
CA ASN A 24 16.52 -38.89 -10.46
C ASN A 24 16.76 -39.91 -9.34
N PHE A 25 16.21 -39.64 -8.15
CA PHE A 25 16.37 -40.49 -6.97
C PHE A 25 15.00 -40.71 -6.30
N PRO A 26 14.51 -41.95 -6.16
CA PRO A 26 13.24 -42.24 -5.52
C PRO A 26 13.31 -42.02 -4.00
N CYS A 27 12.18 -41.64 -3.40
CA CYS A 27 12.08 -41.46 -1.95
C CYS A 27 12.30 -42.79 -1.22
N GLN A 28 13.19 -42.82 -0.23
CA GLN A 28 13.45 -44.04 0.54
C GLN A 28 12.35 -44.34 1.58
N GLU A 29 11.71 -43.31 2.14
CA GLU A 29 10.71 -43.49 3.20
C GLU A 29 9.34 -43.94 2.68
N VAL A 30 8.97 -43.47 1.49
CA VAL A 30 7.64 -43.70 0.93
C VAL A 30 7.80 -44.36 -0.43
N GLU A 31 7.38 -45.62 -0.50
CA GLU A 31 7.44 -46.41 -1.73
C GLU A 31 6.72 -45.70 -2.89
N ARG A 32 7.30 -45.80 -4.09
CA ARG A 32 6.74 -45.26 -5.35
C ARG A 32 6.54 -43.74 -5.39
N HIS A 33 7.06 -43.00 -4.42
CA HIS A 33 7.09 -41.55 -4.46
C HIS A 33 8.48 -41.03 -4.84
N ASN A 34 8.53 -39.95 -5.60
CA ASN A 34 9.73 -39.14 -5.78
C ASN A 34 9.46 -37.77 -5.16
N LYS A 35 10.20 -37.44 -4.10
CA LYS A 35 10.06 -36.19 -3.35
C LYS A 35 11.43 -35.50 -3.29
N PRO A 36 11.47 -34.15 -3.33
CA PRO A 36 12.73 -33.43 -3.22
C PRO A 36 13.34 -33.63 -1.83
N GLU A 37 14.50 -34.31 -1.76
CA GLU A 37 15.16 -34.67 -0.50
C GLU A 37 15.59 -33.44 0.32
N VAL A 38 15.90 -32.32 -0.34
CA VAL A 38 16.29 -31.07 0.32
C VAL A 38 15.18 -30.43 1.17
N GLU A 39 13.92 -30.77 0.87
CA GLU A 39 12.74 -30.35 1.64
C GLU A 39 12.39 -31.36 2.74
N LEU A 40 12.55 -32.67 2.46
CA LEU A 40 12.17 -33.73 3.37
C LEU A 40 13.15 -33.88 4.54
N LYS A 41 14.46 -33.76 4.27
CA LYS A 41 15.56 -33.83 5.25
C LYS A 41 15.55 -35.06 6.16
N THR A 42 15.04 -36.20 5.68
CA THR A 42 14.93 -37.44 6.46
C THR A 42 16.18 -38.29 6.39
N SER A 43 16.78 -38.36 5.21
CA SER A 43 18.03 -39.07 4.91
C SER A 43 19.21 -38.09 4.85
N PRO A 44 19.99 -37.93 5.94
CA PRO A 44 21.12 -36.99 5.96
C PRO A 44 22.23 -37.35 4.95
N GLU A 45 22.33 -38.62 4.55
CA GLU A 45 23.30 -39.09 3.56
C GLU A 45 23.05 -38.58 2.14
N LEU A 46 21.83 -38.14 1.84
CA LEU A 46 21.47 -37.57 0.54
C LEU A 46 21.63 -36.06 0.49
N LEU A 47 21.85 -35.43 1.64
CA LEU A 47 22.05 -34.00 1.78
C LEU A 47 23.54 -33.68 1.69
N LEU A 48 23.86 -32.67 0.90
CA LEU A 48 25.20 -32.12 0.82
C LEU A 48 25.35 -30.94 1.79
N ASN A 49 26.59 -30.52 2.03
CA ASN A 49 26.87 -29.40 2.91
C ASN A 49 26.26 -28.11 2.36
N PRO A 50 25.46 -27.37 3.16
CA PRO A 50 24.88 -26.11 2.73
C PRO A 50 25.97 -25.06 2.55
N LEU A 51 25.90 -24.32 1.44
CA LEU A 51 26.85 -23.26 1.08
C LEU A 51 26.20 -21.89 1.28
N LEU A 52 26.85 -21.04 2.07
CA LEU A 52 26.43 -19.66 2.29
C LEU A 52 27.42 -18.72 1.57
N ILE A 53 26.92 -17.99 0.58
CA ILE A 53 27.70 -16.98 -0.14
C ILE A 53 27.18 -15.61 0.31
N CYS A 54 28.06 -14.79 0.88
CA CYS A 54 27.72 -13.45 1.35
C CYS A 54 28.53 -12.41 0.58
N ARG A 55 27.86 -11.33 0.18
CA ARG A 55 28.55 -10.13 -0.32
C ARG A 55 28.74 -9.11 0.79
N ASN A 56 27.66 -8.88 1.55
CA ASN A 56 27.58 -8.02 2.72
C ASN A 56 26.74 -8.72 3.79
N GLU A 57 26.67 -8.18 5.01
CA GLU A 57 25.81 -8.74 6.07
C GLU A 57 24.31 -8.75 5.70
N ALA A 58 23.89 -7.80 4.86
CA ALA A 58 22.51 -7.68 4.38
C ALA A 58 22.21 -8.60 3.17
N GLU A 59 23.21 -8.86 2.31
CA GLU A 59 23.06 -9.62 1.05
C GLU A 59 23.70 -11.00 1.19
N LYS A 60 22.86 -12.03 1.23
CA LYS A 60 23.30 -13.43 1.37
C LYS A 60 22.50 -14.38 0.49
N CYS A 61 23.17 -15.39 -0.03
CA CYS A 61 22.61 -16.50 -0.77
C CYS A 61 22.94 -17.80 -0.02
N LEU A 62 21.92 -18.59 0.30
CA LEU A 62 22.07 -19.93 0.87
C LEU A 62 21.71 -20.96 -0.20
N ILE A 63 22.63 -21.86 -0.49
CA ILE A 63 22.46 -22.95 -1.44
C ILE A 63 22.51 -24.25 -0.65
N GLU A 64 21.38 -24.95 -0.59
CA GLU A 64 21.27 -26.29 -0.04
C GLU A 64 21.12 -27.26 -1.20
N THR A 65 22.00 -28.26 -1.25
CA THR A 65 22.05 -29.24 -2.33
C THR A 65 21.73 -30.63 -1.80
N SER A 66 21.04 -31.41 -2.60
CA SER A 66 20.86 -32.85 -2.40
C SER A 66 21.08 -33.59 -3.71
N ILE A 67 20.94 -34.91 -3.68
CA ILE A 67 21.07 -35.77 -4.88
C ILE A 67 20.05 -35.43 -5.99
N ASN A 68 18.79 -35.13 -5.62
CA ASN A 68 17.69 -34.95 -6.58
C ASN A 68 17.16 -33.53 -6.68
N SER A 69 17.50 -32.67 -5.72
CA SER A 69 16.95 -31.32 -5.64
C SER A 69 17.95 -30.33 -5.07
N LEU A 70 17.71 -29.05 -5.35
CA LEU A 70 18.54 -27.94 -4.95
C LEU A 70 17.62 -26.81 -4.50
N ARG A 71 17.86 -26.29 -3.31
CA ARG A 71 17.15 -25.13 -2.77
C ARG A 71 18.08 -23.92 -2.70
N ILE A 72 17.67 -22.83 -3.33
CA ILE A 72 18.40 -21.56 -3.33
C ILE A 72 17.56 -20.56 -2.57
N SER A 73 18.09 -19.98 -1.50
CA SER A 73 17.41 -18.94 -0.73
C SER A 73 18.20 -17.64 -0.80
N LEU A 74 17.53 -16.58 -1.23
CA LEU A 74 18.14 -15.28 -1.47
C LEU A 74 17.62 -14.28 -0.44
N LYS A 75 18.54 -13.49 0.11
CA LYS A 75 18.23 -12.31 0.89
C LYS A 75 18.67 -11.08 0.12
N VAL A 76 17.72 -10.20 -0.15
CA VAL A 76 17.93 -8.97 -0.92
C VAL A 76 18.36 -7.86 0.03
N LYS A 77 19.22 -6.96 -0.44
CA LYS A 77 19.60 -5.78 0.33
C LYS A 77 18.39 -4.89 0.60
N GLN A 78 18.24 -4.48 1.86
CA GLN A 78 17.23 -3.53 2.29
C GLN A 78 17.96 -2.39 2.98
N ALA A 79 17.95 -1.19 2.39
CA ALA A 79 18.57 0.00 3.00
C ALA A 79 17.57 0.76 3.89
N ASP A 80 16.31 0.84 3.47
CA ASP A 80 15.26 1.61 4.11
C ASP A 80 14.03 0.75 4.47
N GLU A 81 13.18 1.24 5.37
CA GLU A 81 11.90 0.60 5.68
C GLU A 81 10.97 0.55 4.46
N LEU A 82 10.97 1.60 3.62
CA LEU A 82 10.21 1.62 2.38
C LEU A 82 10.67 0.49 1.43
N GLU A 83 11.98 0.28 1.30
CA GLU A 83 12.52 -0.80 0.47
C GLU A 83 12.16 -2.17 1.04
N ASN A 84 12.16 -2.35 2.37
CA ASN A 84 11.70 -3.59 3.00
C ASN A 84 10.24 -3.90 2.64
N ILE A 85 9.35 -2.91 2.74
CA ILE A 85 7.93 -3.08 2.37
C ILE A 85 7.77 -3.36 0.88
N LEU A 86 8.48 -2.64 0.01
CA LEU A 86 8.45 -2.83 -1.44
C LEU A 86 8.94 -4.23 -1.82
N THR A 87 10.09 -4.64 -1.30
CA THR A 87 10.70 -5.95 -1.52
C THR A 87 9.74 -7.06 -1.09
N LYS A 88 9.18 -6.97 0.13
CA LYS A 88 8.21 -7.94 0.64
C LYS A 88 6.96 -8.05 -0.25
N LYS A 89 6.40 -6.93 -0.72
CA LYS A 89 5.21 -6.93 -1.59
C LYS A 89 5.53 -7.47 -2.98
N PHE A 90 6.65 -7.05 -3.58
CA PHE A 90 7.09 -7.48 -4.90
C PHE A 90 7.39 -8.98 -4.93
N LEU A 91 8.18 -9.49 -3.99
CA LEU A 91 8.51 -10.92 -3.94
C LEU A 91 7.28 -11.76 -3.62
N ARG A 92 6.39 -11.30 -2.72
CA ARG A 92 5.10 -11.97 -2.50
C ARG A 92 4.26 -12.06 -3.77
N PHE A 93 4.26 -11.01 -4.59
CA PHE A 93 3.56 -11.00 -5.88
C PHE A 93 4.12 -12.05 -6.85
N LEU A 94 5.43 -12.26 -6.86
CA LEU A 94 6.07 -13.33 -7.65
C LEU A 94 5.70 -14.71 -7.10
N SER A 95 5.74 -14.92 -5.77
CA SER A 95 5.40 -16.19 -5.14
C SER A 95 3.94 -16.62 -5.39
N MET A 96 3.01 -15.67 -5.53
CA MET A 96 1.61 -15.97 -5.88
C MET A 96 1.45 -16.58 -7.28
N ARG A 97 2.42 -16.38 -8.18
CA ARG A 97 2.41 -16.89 -9.56
C ARG A 97 3.41 -18.03 -9.79
N ALA A 98 3.83 -18.69 -8.71
CA ALA A 98 4.76 -19.82 -8.75
C ALA A 98 4.26 -21.01 -9.60
N GLU A 99 2.97 -21.09 -9.95
CA GLU A 99 2.47 -22.12 -10.88
C GLU A 99 2.94 -21.90 -12.31
N ALA A 100 2.97 -20.65 -12.77
CA ALA A 100 3.57 -20.29 -14.05
C ALA A 100 5.10 -20.32 -13.99
N PHE A 101 5.65 -20.06 -12.80
CA PHE A 101 7.08 -20.05 -12.53
C PHE A 101 7.50 -21.26 -11.70
N GLN A 102 7.50 -22.45 -12.32
CA GLN A 102 7.56 -23.75 -11.63
C GLN A 102 8.72 -23.91 -10.65
N VAL A 103 9.85 -23.23 -10.87
CA VAL A 103 11.05 -23.34 -10.02
C VAL A 103 10.99 -22.47 -8.75
N LEU A 104 9.98 -21.62 -8.60
CA LEU A 104 9.83 -20.74 -7.43
C LEU A 104 9.02 -21.41 -6.31
N ARG A 105 9.48 -21.28 -5.07
CA ARG A 105 8.70 -21.75 -3.90
C ARG A 105 7.61 -20.75 -3.57
N ARG A 106 6.42 -21.27 -3.24
CA ARG A 106 5.26 -20.47 -2.78
C ARG A 106 5.53 -19.74 -1.46
N LYS A 107 6.41 -20.29 -0.63
CA LYS A 107 6.85 -19.70 0.65
C LYS A 107 8.38 -19.72 0.71
N PRO A 108 9.03 -18.59 1.07
CA PRO A 108 10.47 -18.55 1.27
C PRO A 108 10.89 -19.28 2.55
N VAL A 109 12.18 -19.62 2.65
CA VAL A 109 12.79 -20.11 3.90
C VAL A 109 12.84 -18.99 4.94
N GLN A 110 12.75 -19.34 6.22
CA GLN A 110 12.79 -18.36 7.31
C GLN A 110 14.10 -17.57 7.28
N GLY A 111 13.99 -16.23 7.39
CA GLY A 111 15.16 -15.33 7.36
C GLY A 111 15.69 -14.99 5.97
N TYR A 112 15.00 -15.42 4.91
CA TYR A 112 15.26 -15.10 3.51
C TYR A 112 13.99 -14.53 2.87
N ASP A 113 14.15 -13.76 1.78
CA ASP A 113 13.02 -13.05 1.16
C ASP A 113 12.35 -13.90 0.06
N ILE A 114 13.15 -14.68 -0.67
CA ILE A 114 12.67 -15.55 -1.75
C ILE A 114 13.48 -16.85 -1.80
N SER A 115 12.83 -17.94 -2.20
CA SER A 115 13.50 -19.23 -2.34
C SER A 115 13.07 -19.96 -3.62
N PHE A 116 14.03 -20.55 -4.30
CA PHE A 116 13.84 -21.43 -5.45
C PHE A 116 13.98 -22.89 -5.03
N LEU A 117 13.22 -23.75 -5.69
CA LEU A 117 13.34 -25.20 -5.59
C LEU A 117 13.54 -25.74 -7.00
N ILE A 118 14.72 -26.29 -7.23
CA ILE A 118 15.08 -26.94 -8.49
C ILE A 118 15.10 -28.44 -8.22
N THR A 119 14.51 -29.22 -9.12
CA THR A 119 14.41 -30.68 -9.04
C THR A 119 15.05 -31.28 -10.27
N ASN A 120 15.31 -32.59 -10.25
CA ASN A 120 15.79 -33.32 -11.43
C ASN A 120 14.86 -33.14 -12.65
N TYR A 121 13.54 -33.08 -12.43
CA TYR A 121 12.56 -32.87 -13.50
C TYR A 121 12.78 -31.55 -14.25
N HIS A 122 13.12 -30.49 -13.54
CA HIS A 122 13.43 -29.20 -14.18
C HIS A 122 14.73 -29.25 -15.01
N CYS A 123 15.70 -30.07 -14.61
CA CYS A 123 16.93 -30.29 -15.38
C CYS A 123 16.71 -31.20 -16.61
N GLU A 124 15.67 -32.03 -16.60
CA GLU A 124 15.26 -32.87 -17.74
C GLU A 124 14.47 -32.06 -18.77
N GLU A 125 13.56 -31.19 -18.32
CA GLU A 125 12.73 -30.34 -19.19
C GLU A 125 13.48 -29.12 -19.75
N MET A 126 14.37 -28.52 -18.94
CA MET A 126 15.07 -27.27 -19.28
C MET A 126 16.59 -27.45 -19.27
N GLN A 127 17.28 -26.69 -20.13
CA GLN A 127 18.74 -26.68 -20.14
C GLN A 127 19.29 -26.04 -18.86
N LYS A 128 20.12 -26.78 -18.12
CA LYS A 128 20.71 -26.31 -16.85
C LYS A 128 21.39 -24.94 -16.96
N GLN A 129 22.10 -24.67 -18.06
CA GLN A 129 22.79 -23.40 -18.27
C GLN A 129 21.81 -22.22 -18.35
N LYS A 130 20.70 -22.39 -19.06
CA LYS A 130 19.65 -21.36 -19.14
C LYS A 130 18.99 -21.12 -17.80
N LEU A 131 18.83 -22.16 -16.98
CA LEU A 131 18.29 -22.04 -15.64
C LEU A 131 19.23 -21.24 -14.71
N ILE A 132 20.55 -21.51 -14.80
CA ILE A 132 21.56 -20.73 -14.09
C ILE A 132 21.49 -19.26 -14.52
N ASP A 133 21.53 -19.01 -15.82
CA ASP A 133 21.52 -17.65 -16.35
C ASP A 133 20.23 -16.91 -15.97
N PHE A 134 19.09 -17.60 -15.97
CA PHE A 134 17.83 -17.07 -15.47
C PHE A 134 17.95 -16.64 -13.99
N ILE A 135 18.51 -17.47 -13.11
CA ILE A 135 18.64 -17.15 -11.68
C ILE A 135 19.55 -15.94 -11.48
N ILE A 136 20.67 -15.87 -12.21
CA ILE A 136 21.60 -14.74 -12.14
C ILE A 136 20.92 -13.45 -12.65
N GLN A 137 20.25 -13.52 -13.79
CA GLN A 137 19.51 -12.39 -14.33
C GLN A 137 18.41 -11.94 -13.37
N PHE A 138 17.68 -12.89 -12.77
CA PHE A 138 16.64 -12.59 -11.79
C PHE A 138 17.19 -11.83 -10.57
N MET A 139 18.39 -12.17 -10.09
CA MET A 139 19.04 -11.43 -9.02
C MET A 139 19.37 -9.98 -9.40
N GLU A 140 19.82 -9.74 -10.64
CA GLU A 140 20.10 -8.40 -11.14
C GLU A 140 18.81 -7.58 -11.35
N ASP A 141 17.78 -8.22 -11.91
CA ASP A 141 16.51 -7.59 -12.22
C ASP A 141 15.75 -7.19 -10.95
N ILE A 142 15.76 -8.00 -9.88
CA ILE A 142 15.11 -7.62 -8.60
C ILE A 142 15.68 -6.30 -8.08
N GLU A 143 17.00 -6.14 -8.06
CA GLU A 143 17.61 -4.92 -7.53
C GLU A 143 17.21 -3.69 -8.36
N LYS A 144 17.10 -3.86 -9.68
CA LYS A 144 16.68 -2.78 -10.58
C LYS A 144 15.20 -2.44 -10.37
N GLU A 145 14.33 -3.43 -10.34
CA GLU A 145 12.89 -3.24 -10.14
C GLU A 145 12.57 -2.58 -8.78
N ILE A 146 13.27 -2.94 -7.70
CA ILE A 146 13.08 -2.28 -6.40
C ILE A 146 13.47 -0.80 -6.46
N ARG A 147 14.56 -0.46 -7.16
CA ARG A 147 14.98 0.93 -7.36
C ARG A 147 13.94 1.71 -8.16
N ASP A 148 13.44 1.13 -9.25
CA ASP A 148 12.43 1.75 -10.12
C ASP A 148 11.10 1.93 -9.37
N LEU A 149 10.69 0.96 -8.56
CA LEU A 149 9.52 1.06 -7.69
C LEU A 149 9.67 2.16 -6.64
N LYS A 150 10.84 2.26 -6.00
CA LYS A 150 11.14 3.32 -5.02
C LYS A 150 11.04 4.70 -5.66
N GLU A 151 11.64 4.88 -6.83
CA GLU A 151 11.55 6.13 -7.58
C GLU A 151 10.11 6.44 -8.00
N SER A 152 9.36 5.44 -8.44
CA SER A 152 7.95 5.57 -8.82
C SER A 152 7.06 6.01 -7.65
N VAL A 153 7.33 5.53 -6.43
CA VAL A 153 6.61 5.97 -5.22
C VAL A 153 6.96 7.42 -4.88
N ASN A 154 8.24 7.79 -4.94
CA ASN A 154 8.70 9.13 -4.61
C ASN A 154 8.24 10.19 -5.62
N THR A 155 8.20 9.86 -6.91
CA THR A 155 7.66 10.75 -7.95
C THR A 155 6.16 10.95 -7.78
N ARG A 156 5.40 9.88 -7.58
CA ARG A 156 3.94 9.96 -7.33
C ARG A 156 3.60 10.71 -6.05
N GLY A 157 4.34 10.46 -4.95
CA GLY A 157 4.15 11.19 -3.69
C GLY A 157 4.36 12.70 -3.84
N ARG A 158 5.38 13.11 -4.61
CA ARG A 158 5.60 14.53 -4.94
C ARG A 158 4.46 15.11 -5.78
N LEU A 159 4.00 14.40 -6.82
CA LEU A 159 2.89 14.85 -7.65
C LEU A 159 1.61 15.08 -6.82
N VAL A 160 1.25 14.10 -5.97
CA VAL A 160 0.07 14.22 -5.09
C VAL A 160 0.19 15.42 -4.15
N ALA A 161 1.35 15.63 -3.55
CA ALA A 161 1.58 16.78 -2.68
C ALA A 161 1.46 18.11 -3.45
N THR A 162 1.99 18.20 -4.67
CA THR A 162 1.89 19.42 -5.49
C THR A 162 0.45 19.72 -5.91
N GLU A 163 -0.32 18.70 -6.31
CA GLU A 163 -1.72 18.88 -6.70
C GLU A 163 -2.58 19.28 -5.49
N PHE A 164 -2.34 18.66 -4.33
CA PHE A 164 -3.02 19.03 -3.08
C PHE A 164 -2.75 20.49 -2.68
N LEU A 165 -1.49 20.94 -2.74
CA LEU A 165 -1.13 22.33 -2.42
C LEU A 165 -1.67 23.34 -3.43
N LYS A 166 -1.70 23.01 -4.73
CA LYS A 166 -2.33 23.86 -5.76
C LYS A 166 -3.81 24.08 -5.47
N GLN A 167 -4.54 23.02 -5.13
CA GLN A 167 -5.95 23.12 -4.76
C GLN A 167 -6.12 24.01 -3.52
N PHE A 168 -5.34 23.78 -2.46
CA PHE A 168 -5.40 24.58 -1.23
C PHE A 168 -5.18 26.09 -1.48
N ILE A 169 -4.18 26.46 -2.29
CA ILE A 169 -3.91 27.86 -2.66
C ILE A 169 -5.08 28.42 -3.50
N SER A 170 -5.58 27.66 -4.47
CA SER A 170 -6.70 28.11 -5.31
C SER A 170 -7.97 28.37 -4.50
N TYR A 171 -8.32 27.49 -3.55
CA TYR A 171 -9.48 27.69 -2.67
C TYR A 171 -9.27 28.82 -1.65
N SER A 172 -8.03 29.05 -1.18
CA SER A 172 -7.72 30.17 -0.30
C SER A 172 -7.86 31.53 -1.00
N TRP A 173 -7.54 31.61 -2.29
CA TRP A 173 -7.71 32.84 -3.09
C TRP A 173 -9.17 33.10 -3.49
N VAL A 174 -9.96 32.07 -3.82
CA VAL A 174 -11.39 32.23 -4.16
C VAL A 174 -12.25 32.45 -2.90
N GLY A 175 -11.95 31.75 -1.81
CA GLY A 175 -12.60 31.96 -0.51
C GLY A 175 -12.22 33.29 0.17
N GLY A 176 -11.03 33.83 -0.14
CA GLY A 176 -10.59 35.14 0.30
C GLY A 176 -11.37 36.32 -0.31
N TRP A 177 -12.06 36.12 -1.44
CA TRP A 177 -12.83 37.19 -2.09
C TRP A 177 -14.31 37.24 -1.67
N LEU A 178 -14.91 36.10 -1.31
CA LEU A 178 -16.25 36.06 -0.72
C LEU A 178 -16.25 36.23 0.82
N GLY A 179 -15.19 35.81 1.52
CA GLY A 179 -15.08 35.92 2.98
C GLY A 179 -14.72 37.32 3.50
N PHE A 180 -14.05 38.15 2.71
CA PHE A 180 -13.68 39.52 3.13
C PHE A 180 -14.78 40.55 2.93
N ASN A 181 -15.70 40.35 1.97
CA ASN A 181 -16.78 41.31 1.70
C ASN A 181 -17.99 41.16 2.64
N SER A 182 -18.23 39.98 3.22
CA SER A 182 -19.33 39.78 4.18
C SER A 182 -18.98 40.27 5.59
N CYS A 183 -17.70 40.20 5.99
CA CYS A 183 -17.27 40.60 7.33
C CYS A 183 -17.04 42.12 7.48
N PHE A 184 -16.70 42.82 6.38
CA PHE A 184 -16.52 44.27 6.41
C PHE A 184 -17.84 45.06 6.58
N SER A 185 -18.98 44.50 6.14
CA SER A 185 -20.28 45.14 6.28
C SER A 185 -20.82 45.08 7.71
N LEU A 186 -20.67 43.93 8.39
CA LEU A 186 -21.09 43.78 9.79
C LEU A 186 -20.22 44.58 10.77
N ALA A 187 -18.91 44.68 10.51
CA ALA A 187 -18.02 45.45 11.37
C ALA A 187 -18.28 46.97 11.30
N VAL A 188 -18.61 47.50 10.11
CA VAL A 188 -18.97 48.91 9.93
C VAL A 188 -20.34 49.22 10.54
N LEU A 189 -21.32 48.32 10.42
CA LEU A 189 -22.62 48.47 11.09
C LEU A 189 -22.51 48.40 12.62
N CYS A 190 -21.67 47.51 13.17
CA CYS A 190 -21.40 47.47 14.61
C CYS A 190 -20.66 48.72 15.11
N PHE A 191 -19.72 49.28 14.34
CA PHE A 191 -19.00 50.49 14.76
C PHE A 191 -19.88 51.76 14.70
N VAL A 192 -20.81 51.83 13.75
CA VAL A 192 -21.82 52.90 13.66
C VAL A 192 -22.89 52.78 14.75
N ALA A 193 -23.27 51.55 15.12
CA ALA A 193 -24.18 51.31 16.25
C ALA A 193 -23.52 51.66 17.60
N TYR A 194 -22.23 51.34 17.78
CA TYR A 194 -21.50 51.66 19.01
C TYR A 194 -21.21 53.16 19.16
N SER A 195 -20.99 53.89 18.05
CA SER A 195 -20.74 55.34 18.08
C SER A 195 -21.99 56.18 18.33
N LYS A 196 -23.20 55.62 18.20
CA LYS A 196 -24.46 56.31 18.51
C LYS A 196 -24.93 56.14 19.97
N MET A 197 -24.30 55.25 20.75
CA MET A 197 -24.65 55.02 22.16
C MET A 197 -23.77 55.81 23.16
N THR A 198 -22.76 56.55 22.69
CA THR A 198 -21.90 57.37 23.56
C THR A 198 -21.94 58.85 23.17
N THR A 199 -23.10 59.49 23.30
CA THR A 199 -23.20 60.95 23.39
C THR A 199 -24.32 61.35 24.36
N VAL A 200 -23.98 61.47 25.64
CA VAL A 200 -24.70 62.32 26.60
C VAL A 200 -23.65 63.22 27.25
N GLU A 201 -23.77 64.51 26.90
CA GLU A 201 -23.41 65.72 27.62
C GLU A 201 -21.98 65.94 28.15
N ALA A 202 -21.30 66.95 27.59
CA ALA A 202 -21.12 68.27 28.23
C ALA A 202 -19.75 68.89 27.90
N GLY A 203 -19.77 70.21 27.64
CA GLY A 203 -18.64 71.08 27.97
C GLY A 203 -17.86 71.69 26.80
N GLN A 204 -18.35 72.84 26.34
CA GLN A 204 -17.66 73.80 25.48
C GLN A 204 -16.26 74.19 25.97
N LYS A 205 -15.32 74.42 25.04
CA LYS A 205 -14.55 75.67 25.01
C LYS A 205 -13.94 75.95 23.63
N THR A 206 -14.06 77.22 23.29
CA THR A 206 -13.92 77.94 22.02
C THR A 206 -12.50 78.42 21.77
N GLN A 207 -12.08 78.51 20.50
CA GLN A 207 -11.40 79.66 19.85
C GLN A 207 -11.03 79.27 18.39
N LYS A 208 -11.64 79.88 17.36
CA LYS A 208 -11.17 81.02 16.51
C LYS A 208 -9.81 80.72 15.85
N SER A 209 -9.56 80.88 14.54
CA SER A 209 -10.15 81.71 13.48
C SER A 209 -9.67 81.27 12.08
N SER A 210 -10.56 81.39 11.10
CA SER A 210 -10.38 81.39 9.64
C SER A 210 -9.72 82.72 9.13
N PRO A 211 -9.58 83.02 7.82
CA PRO A 211 -9.35 82.22 6.59
C PRO A 211 -8.28 82.86 5.65
N SER A 212 -8.18 82.31 4.43
CA SER A 212 -8.02 83.03 3.14
C SER A 212 -6.63 83.10 2.50
N GLY A 213 -6.60 82.94 1.17
CA GLY A 213 -5.46 83.31 0.33
C GLY A 213 -5.27 82.43 -0.90
N SER A 214 -6.00 82.75 -1.96
CA SER A 214 -6.03 82.14 -3.30
C SER A 214 -4.77 82.34 -4.15
N ALA A 215 -4.55 81.39 -5.10
CA ALA A 215 -4.40 81.61 -6.56
C ALA A 215 -3.17 80.96 -7.24
N ALA A 216 -3.49 80.05 -8.18
CA ALA A 216 -2.95 79.79 -9.53
C ALA A 216 -1.43 79.67 -9.79
N ALA A 217 -0.98 78.53 -10.35
CA ALA A 217 -0.68 78.35 -11.79
C ALA A 217 0.13 77.05 -12.07
N ALA A 218 -0.01 76.51 -13.29
CA ALA A 218 0.48 75.24 -13.84
C ALA A 218 2.00 74.99 -13.67
N THR A 219 2.54 73.75 -13.68
CA THR A 219 2.71 72.87 -14.86
C THR A 219 3.39 71.54 -14.43
N GLY A 220 3.05 70.40 -15.05
CA GLY A 220 4.01 69.31 -15.33
C GLY A 220 3.95 67.98 -14.55
N SER A 221 3.88 66.90 -15.32
CA SER A 221 4.21 65.49 -15.04
C SER A 221 3.12 64.57 -14.44
N LEU A 222 2.65 63.65 -15.29
CA LEU A 222 1.89 62.44 -14.98
C LEU A 222 2.72 61.50 -14.07
N LYS A 223 2.28 61.32 -12.82
CA LYS A 223 2.66 60.20 -11.97
C LYS A 223 1.41 59.38 -11.65
N GLN A 224 1.48 58.08 -11.90
CA GLN A 224 0.43 57.10 -11.69
C GLN A 224 -0.15 57.19 -10.26
N SER A 225 -1.45 57.45 -10.17
CA SER A 225 -2.24 57.35 -8.95
C SER A 225 -2.47 55.86 -8.63
N SER A 226 -1.60 55.28 -7.81
CA SER A 226 -1.93 54.05 -7.10
C SER A 226 -2.98 54.39 -6.03
N GLY A 227 -4.11 53.69 -6.08
CA GLY A 227 -5.21 53.85 -5.12
C GLY A 227 -4.69 53.70 -3.69
N SER A 228 -4.72 54.81 -2.95
CA SER A 228 -4.34 54.88 -1.55
C SER A 228 -5.36 54.09 -0.72
N PHE A 229 -5.09 52.81 -0.49
CA PHE A 229 -5.74 52.07 0.58
C PHE A 229 -5.31 52.73 1.89
N LYS A 230 -6.23 53.48 2.50
CA LYS A 230 -6.06 54.05 3.84
C LYS A 230 -5.82 52.90 4.83
N ARG A 231 -4.54 52.68 5.12
CA ARG A 231 -4.00 51.70 6.07
C ARG A 231 -4.42 52.09 7.49
N TRP A 232 -5.64 51.70 7.88
CA TRP A 232 -6.13 51.77 9.26
C TRP A 232 -5.25 50.85 10.12
N GLY A 233 -4.69 51.37 11.22
CA GLY A 233 -3.96 50.52 12.18
C GLY A 233 -2.67 51.09 12.76
N ARG A 234 -2.57 52.41 12.99
CA ARG A 234 -1.40 53.03 13.64
C ARG A 234 -1.71 53.69 15.00
N ARG A 235 -2.61 53.13 15.82
CA ARG A 235 -2.82 53.69 17.17
C ARG A 235 -2.86 52.70 18.34
N HIS A 236 -2.85 51.38 18.14
CA HIS A 236 -2.97 50.44 19.27
C HIS A 236 -2.07 49.20 19.08
N PRO A 237 -1.21 48.82 20.06
CA PRO A 237 -0.33 47.64 19.98
C PRO A 237 -1.08 46.34 19.71
N PHE A 238 -2.31 46.21 20.24
CA PHE A 238 -3.18 45.03 20.09
C PHE A 238 -3.64 44.79 18.64
N VAL A 239 -3.78 45.83 17.81
CA VAL A 239 -4.21 45.66 16.41
C VAL A 239 -3.02 45.30 15.51
N ARG A 240 -1.81 45.73 15.87
CA ARG A 240 -0.59 45.47 15.08
C ARG A 240 -0.02 44.08 15.33
N TYR A 241 -0.08 43.59 16.56
CA TYR A 241 0.50 42.30 16.95
C TYR A 241 -0.53 41.29 17.45
N GLY A 242 -1.63 41.75 18.05
CA GLY A 242 -2.67 40.87 18.60
C GLY A 242 -3.53 40.22 17.53
N LEU A 243 -4.08 40.99 16.59
CA LEU A 243 -4.89 40.46 15.47
C LEU A 243 -4.17 39.37 14.64
N PRO A 244 -2.92 39.56 14.19
CA PRO A 244 -2.19 38.51 13.49
C PRO A 244 -1.78 37.34 14.40
N MET A 245 -1.48 37.56 15.68
CA MET A 245 -1.18 36.44 16.60
C MET A 245 -2.41 35.61 16.94
N ILE A 246 -3.57 36.26 17.15
CA ILE A 246 -4.83 35.58 17.46
C ILE A 246 -5.30 34.79 16.23
N SER A 247 -5.19 35.36 15.02
CA SER A 247 -5.54 34.62 13.80
C SER A 247 -4.64 33.41 13.59
N LEU A 248 -3.32 33.55 13.79
CA LEU A 248 -2.36 32.45 13.65
C LEU A 248 -2.58 31.37 14.73
N THR A 249 -2.96 31.77 15.94
CA THR A 249 -3.28 30.85 17.04
C THR A 249 -4.59 30.10 16.79
N VAL A 250 -5.64 30.78 16.34
CA VAL A 250 -6.95 30.15 16.09
C VAL A 250 -6.90 29.26 14.84
N PHE A 251 -6.32 29.72 13.74
CA PHE A 251 -6.14 28.88 12.55
C PHE A 251 -5.13 27.75 12.79
N GLY A 252 -4.08 28.01 13.57
CA GLY A 252 -3.13 26.98 13.99
C GLY A 252 -3.78 25.88 14.83
N ALA A 253 -4.64 26.24 15.79
CA ALA A 253 -5.35 25.28 16.63
C ALA A 253 -6.39 24.47 15.84
N LEU A 254 -7.14 25.11 14.94
CA LEU A 254 -8.13 24.41 14.10
C LEU A 254 -7.45 23.50 13.07
N GLY A 255 -6.35 23.94 12.46
CA GLY A 255 -5.56 23.14 11.52
C GLY A 255 -4.88 21.95 12.20
N LEU A 256 -4.34 22.13 13.41
CA LEU A 256 -3.77 21.04 14.20
C LEU A 256 -4.85 20.04 14.64
N GLY A 257 -6.05 20.51 14.98
CA GLY A 257 -7.19 19.66 15.31
C GLY A 257 -7.59 18.73 14.16
N GLN A 258 -7.66 19.24 12.93
CA GLN A 258 -7.96 18.43 11.74
C GLN A 258 -6.83 17.44 11.41
N LEU A 259 -5.58 17.81 11.64
CA LEU A 259 -4.43 16.94 11.39
C LEU A 259 -4.34 15.81 12.42
N LEU A 260 -4.62 16.11 13.70
CA LEU A 260 -4.75 15.12 14.76
C LEU A 260 -5.94 14.19 14.52
N GLN A 261 -7.09 14.72 14.06
CA GLN A 261 -8.25 13.91 13.70
C GLN A 261 -7.91 12.96 12.54
N GLY A 262 -7.29 13.45 11.48
CA GLY A 262 -6.85 12.63 10.35
C GLY A 262 -5.85 11.54 10.77
N SER A 263 -4.93 11.84 11.68
CA SER A 263 -4.01 10.82 12.22
C SER A 263 -4.72 9.74 13.04
N LYS A 264 -5.76 10.10 13.80
CA LYS A 264 -6.59 9.15 14.56
C LYS A 264 -7.47 8.30 13.64
N ASP A 265 -8.02 8.88 12.58
CA ASP A 265 -8.84 8.17 11.61
C ASP A 265 -7.98 7.17 10.79
N ILE A 266 -6.74 7.54 10.44
CA ILE A 266 -5.79 6.63 9.79
C ILE A 266 -5.36 5.50 10.72
N ALA A 267 -5.07 5.81 11.99
CA ALA A 267 -4.75 4.79 12.98
C ALA A 267 -5.93 3.82 13.17
N LYS A 268 -7.15 4.34 13.25
CA LYS A 268 -8.37 3.53 13.35
C LYS A 268 -8.58 2.62 12.14
N VAL A 269 -8.41 3.13 10.91
CA VAL A 269 -8.53 2.31 9.69
C VAL A 269 -7.47 1.22 9.64
N LYS A 270 -6.25 1.50 10.11
CA LYS A 270 -5.18 0.50 10.19
C LYS A 270 -5.49 -0.58 11.23
N ASP A 271 -5.99 -0.18 12.40
CA ASP A 271 -6.43 -1.10 13.46
C ASP A 271 -7.62 -1.96 12.99
N ASP A 272 -8.59 -1.38 12.29
CA ASP A 272 -9.73 -2.08 11.69
C ASP A 272 -9.24 -3.12 10.65
N GLN A 273 -8.27 -2.77 9.80
CA GLN A 273 -7.63 -3.70 8.85
C GLN A 273 -6.87 -4.83 9.55
N GLU A 274 -6.10 -4.52 10.60
CA GLU A 274 -5.37 -5.53 11.37
C GLU A 274 -6.36 -6.48 12.07
N TRP A 275 -7.48 -5.95 12.59
CA TRP A 275 -8.56 -6.73 13.17
C TRP A 275 -9.23 -7.65 12.16
N GLU A 276 -9.55 -7.15 10.96
CA GLU A 276 -10.10 -7.97 9.86
C GLU A 276 -9.11 -9.06 9.42
N ILE A 277 -7.81 -8.78 9.37
CA ILE A 277 -6.78 -9.76 9.04
C ILE A 277 -6.67 -10.83 10.14
N ILE A 278 -6.77 -10.44 11.41
CA ILE A 278 -6.76 -11.37 12.54
C ILE A 278 -8.04 -12.20 12.54
N GLU A 279 -9.19 -11.60 12.28
CA GLU A 279 -10.49 -12.26 12.22
C GLU A 279 -10.55 -13.26 11.06
N THR A 280 -10.15 -12.85 9.85
CA THR A 280 -10.04 -13.74 8.68
C THR A 280 -9.01 -14.85 8.91
N ARG A 281 -7.88 -14.55 9.57
CA ARG A 281 -6.88 -15.56 9.93
C ARG A 281 -7.39 -16.52 11.00
N LYS A 282 -8.17 -16.05 11.98
CA LYS A 282 -8.80 -16.85 13.03
C LYS A 282 -9.93 -17.73 12.45
N ALA A 283 -10.68 -17.20 11.49
CA ALA A 283 -11.65 -17.93 10.66
C ALA A 283 -10.97 -18.99 9.77
N LEU A 284 -9.75 -18.74 9.30
CA LEU A 284 -8.96 -19.72 8.53
C LEU A 284 -8.26 -20.77 9.40
N SER A 285 -7.98 -20.48 10.68
CA SER A 285 -7.06 -21.29 11.50
C SER A 285 -7.69 -22.09 12.64
N ARG A 286 -9.03 -22.20 12.75
CA ARG A 286 -9.59 -23.18 13.71
C ARG A 286 -10.91 -23.86 13.38
N THR A 287 -11.71 -23.35 12.46
CA THR A 287 -12.94 -24.02 11.99
C THR A 287 -13.23 -23.45 10.60
N GLY A 288 -13.49 -24.31 9.61
CA GLY A 288 -13.90 -23.86 8.26
C GLY A 288 -15.19 -23.01 8.27
N PRO A 289 -15.73 -22.64 7.08
CA PRO A 289 -16.83 -21.69 6.94
C PRO A 289 -17.98 -22.00 7.91
N VAL A 290 -18.35 -21.01 8.73
CA VAL A 290 -19.27 -21.15 9.89
C VAL A 290 -20.70 -21.55 9.48
N ASP A 291 -21.04 -21.55 8.19
CA ASP A 291 -22.36 -21.91 7.67
C ASP A 291 -22.38 -23.06 6.63
N ALA A 292 -21.31 -23.85 6.49
CA ALA A 292 -21.30 -24.94 5.50
C ALA A 292 -22.25 -26.11 5.86
N TYR A 293 -22.68 -26.23 7.12
CA TYR A 293 -23.59 -27.30 7.55
C TYR A 293 -24.55 -26.82 8.64
N LYS A 294 -25.78 -26.52 8.25
CA LYS A 294 -26.93 -26.42 9.16
C LYS A 294 -27.66 -27.77 9.14
N PRO A 295 -27.44 -28.67 10.11
CA PRO A 295 -28.25 -29.88 10.19
C PRO A 295 -29.70 -29.46 10.43
N LYS A 296 -30.61 -29.88 9.54
CA LYS A 296 -32.04 -29.79 9.82
C LYS A 296 -32.32 -30.83 10.91
N ASN A 297 -32.76 -30.38 12.07
CA ASN A 297 -33.36 -31.26 13.08
C ASN A 297 -34.81 -31.55 12.65
N THR A 298 -34.99 -32.28 11.55
CA THR A 298 -36.28 -32.85 11.17
C THR A 298 -36.37 -34.23 11.81
N SER A 299 -37.44 -34.48 12.58
CA SER A 299 -37.64 -35.79 13.18
C SER A 299 -37.86 -36.82 12.07
N ILE A 300 -37.29 -38.02 12.23
CA ILE A 300 -37.35 -39.11 11.24
C ILE A 300 -38.81 -39.43 10.82
N GLU A 301 -39.75 -39.17 11.72
CA GLU A 301 -41.19 -39.34 11.52
C GLU A 301 -41.78 -38.36 10.49
N GLU A 302 -41.30 -37.11 10.45
CA GLU A 302 -41.72 -36.11 9.47
C GLU A 302 -41.15 -36.42 8.08
N GLU A 303 -39.93 -36.94 7.99
CA GLU A 303 -39.31 -37.34 6.72
C GLU A 303 -39.95 -38.61 6.14
N LEU A 304 -40.33 -39.59 6.98
CA LEU A 304 -41.08 -40.77 6.53
C LEU A 304 -42.44 -40.37 5.96
N LYS A 305 -43.15 -39.45 6.61
CA LYS A 305 -44.45 -38.97 6.15
C LYS A 305 -44.32 -38.20 4.82
N ALA A 306 -43.29 -37.37 4.66
CA ALA A 306 -43.00 -36.65 3.43
C ALA A 306 -42.54 -37.58 2.27
N MET A 307 -41.84 -38.68 2.56
CA MET A 307 -41.50 -39.69 1.57
C MET A 307 -42.72 -40.51 1.15
N GLN A 308 -43.61 -40.84 2.09
CA GLN A 308 -44.83 -41.58 1.79
C GLN A 308 -45.83 -40.77 0.96
N GLU A 309 -45.88 -39.44 1.15
CA GLU A 309 -46.67 -38.53 0.32
C GLU A 309 -46.08 -38.35 -1.10
N LYS A 310 -44.74 -38.39 -1.24
CA LYS A 310 -44.08 -38.30 -2.55
C LYS A 310 -44.15 -39.59 -3.37
N VAL A 311 -44.34 -40.73 -2.71
CA VAL A 311 -44.43 -42.05 -3.36
C VAL A 311 -45.87 -42.55 -3.23
N ASP A 312 -46.77 -41.99 -4.03
CA ASP A 312 -48.11 -42.55 -4.22
C ASP A 312 -48.02 -43.84 -5.04
N ILE A 313 -47.88 -44.98 -4.35
CA ILE A 313 -47.80 -46.33 -4.94
C ILE A 313 -49.07 -46.68 -5.74
N ASN A 314 -50.19 -46.01 -5.44
CA ASN A 314 -51.49 -46.25 -6.08
C ASN A 314 -51.65 -45.56 -7.45
N THR A 315 -50.68 -44.74 -7.89
CA THR A 315 -50.72 -44.02 -9.18
C THR A 315 -49.43 -44.24 -9.97
N TYR A 316 -49.03 -45.50 -10.15
CA TYR A 316 -47.87 -45.84 -10.97
C TYR A 316 -48.26 -46.00 -12.45
N GLU A 317 -48.09 -44.95 -13.26
CA GLU A 317 -48.28 -45.02 -14.71
C GLU A 317 -47.04 -45.64 -15.38
N TYR A 318 -47.14 -46.88 -15.85
CA TYR A 318 -46.02 -47.62 -16.43
C TYR A 318 -45.64 -47.08 -17.81
N LYS A 319 -44.67 -46.15 -17.88
CA LYS A 319 -44.07 -45.69 -19.14
C LYS A 319 -42.90 -46.59 -19.54
N LYS A 320 -43.06 -47.30 -20.67
CA LYS A 320 -42.03 -48.21 -21.21
C LYS A 320 -40.83 -47.41 -21.72
N ILE A 321 -39.66 -47.64 -21.13
CA ILE A 321 -38.40 -46.97 -21.50
C ILE A 321 -37.95 -47.47 -22.88
N PRO A 322 -37.69 -46.58 -23.86
CA PRO A 322 -37.20 -46.99 -25.17
C PRO A 322 -35.75 -47.47 -25.06
N LYS A 323 -35.45 -48.64 -25.63
CA LYS A 323 -34.09 -49.20 -25.68
C LYS A 323 -33.31 -48.55 -26.83
N LEU A 324 -32.06 -48.15 -26.58
CA LEU A 324 -31.13 -47.69 -27.60
C LEU A 324 -30.81 -48.84 -28.56
N ASN A 325 -30.98 -48.62 -29.87
CA ASN A 325 -30.54 -49.57 -30.90
C ASN A 325 -29.03 -49.40 -31.13
N GLU A 326 -28.24 -50.38 -30.69
CA GLU A 326 -26.87 -50.57 -31.21
C GLU A 326 -26.96 -51.18 -32.60
N ASN A 327 -26.81 -50.36 -33.64
CA ASN A 327 -26.36 -50.79 -34.97
C ASN A 327 -26.06 -49.56 -35.83
N LYS A 328 -24.76 -49.21 -35.95
CA LYS A 328 -24.14 -48.63 -37.14
C LYS A 328 -22.62 -48.66 -36.99
N SER A 329 -22.06 -49.86 -37.13
CA SER A 329 -20.72 -50.08 -37.65
C SER A 329 -20.86 -50.51 -39.11
N SER A 330 -20.73 -49.54 -40.01
CA SER A 330 -20.32 -49.71 -41.41
C SER A 330 -20.01 -48.34 -41.98
#